data_AF-A0A946DMK1-F1
#
_entry.id   AF-A0A946DMK1-F1
#
_cell.length_a   1.000
_cell.length_b   1.000
_cell.length_c   1.000
_cell.angle_alpha   90.00
_cell.angle_beta   90.00
_cell.angle_gamma   90.00
#
_symmetry.space_group_name_H-M   'P 1'
#
loop_
_entity.id
_entity.type
_entity.pdbx_description
1 polymer ?
#
loop_
_entity_poly.entity_id
_entity_poly.type
_entity_poly.pdbx_seq_one_letter_code
_entity_poly.pdbx_strand_id
1 'polypeptide(L)'
;MSLSPNVYSRRSSRYYALGLLTLVYTFNFVDRQLLAILQESIKADLLLSDSQLGLLTGFAFAVFYVLAGIPIARWADRSNRKNIIA
;
A
#
# COMPACT_ATOMS: atom_id res chain seq x y z
N MET A 1 -8.01 36.07 -14.64
CA MET A 1 -7.28 34.81 -14.37
C MET A 1 -7.07 34.71 -12.85
N SER A 2 -8.07 34.20 -12.13
CA SER A 2 -8.05 34.14 -10.65
C SER A 2 -7.23 32.94 -10.19
N LEU A 3 -6.10 33.20 -9.54
CA LEU A 3 -5.27 32.17 -8.91
C LEU A 3 -6.07 31.55 -7.75
N SER A 4 -6.58 30.34 -7.96
CA SER A 4 -7.21 29.54 -6.91
C SER A 4 -6.21 29.38 -5.75
N PRO A 5 -6.59 29.70 -4.49
CA PRO A 5 -5.67 29.66 -3.36
C PRO A 5 -5.11 28.26 -3.23
N ASN A 6 -3.78 28.15 -3.34
CA ASN A 6 -3.08 26.88 -3.28
C ASN A 6 -3.13 26.35 -1.83
N VAL A 7 -4.08 25.43 -1.57
CA VAL A 7 -4.29 24.77 -0.27
C VAL A 7 -3.03 24.03 0.21
N TYR A 8 -2.06 23.75 -0.67
CA TYR A 8 -0.77 23.15 -0.32
C TYR A 8 0.29 24.14 0.22
N SER A 9 -0.02 25.44 0.32
CA SER A 9 0.94 26.48 0.74
C SER A 9 1.12 26.61 2.26
N ARG A 10 0.21 26.05 3.08
CA ARG A 10 0.34 26.10 4.54
C ARG A 10 1.32 25.03 5.04
N ARG A 11 2.39 25.47 5.72
CA ARG A 11 3.42 24.61 6.34
C ARG A 11 2.80 23.50 7.22
N SER A 12 1.73 23.82 7.96
CA SER A 12 1.00 22.85 8.80
C SER A 12 0.32 21.73 7.98
N SER A 13 -0.29 22.04 6.83
CA SER A 13 -0.94 21.03 5.97
C SER A 13 0.07 20.04 5.36
N ARG A 14 1.31 20.49 5.11
CA ARG A 14 2.39 19.62 4.61
C ARG A 14 2.85 18.63 5.68
N TYR A 15 3.06 19.09 6.92
CA TYR A 15 3.41 18.20 8.04
C TYR A 15 2.29 17.23 8.40
N TYR A 16 1.03 17.67 8.32
CA TYR A 16 -0.12 16.79 8.50
C TYR A 16 -0.16 15.68 7.43
N ALA A 17 -0.02 16.03 6.15
CA ALA A 17 0.02 15.05 5.07
C ALA A 17 1.20 14.09 5.21
N LEU A 18 2.38 14.59 5.60
CA LEU A 18 3.55 13.74 5.88
C LEU A 18 3.28 12.76 7.02
N GLY A 19 2.70 13.22 8.13
CA GLY A 19 2.33 12.37 9.26
C GLY A 19 1.33 11.30 8.87
N LEU A 20 0.29 11.67 8.12
CA LEU A 20 -0.73 10.73 7.62
C LEU A 20 -0.11 9.70 6.68
N LEU A 21 0.67 10.12 5.68
CA LEU A 21 1.34 9.22 4.75
C LEU A 21 2.33 8.29 5.47
N THR A 22 3.03 8.79 6.48
CA THR A 22 3.96 8.00 7.30
C THR A 22 3.20 6.91 8.04
N LEU A 23 2.10 7.26 8.70
CA LEU A 23 1.26 6.33 9.43
C LEU A 23 0.67 5.26 8.50
N VAL A 24 0.11 5.66 7.36
CA VAL A 24 -0.40 4.73 6.34
C VAL A 24 0.71 3.78 5.87
N TYR A 25 1.92 4.31 5.63
CA TYR A 25 3.05 3.49 5.23
C TYR A 25 3.52 2.54 6.34
N THR A 26 3.45 2.97 7.61
CA THR A 26 3.74 2.10 8.75
C THR A 26 2.78 0.91 8.79
N PHE A 27 1.47 1.14 8.63
CA PHE A 27 0.50 0.05 8.57
C PHE A 27 0.77 -0.89 7.38
N ASN A 28 1.06 -0.32 6.20
CA ASN A 28 1.40 -1.13 5.03
C ASN A 28 2.61 -2.04 5.27
N PHE A 29 3.61 -1.54 6.03
CA PHE A 29 4.78 -2.32 6.41
C PHE A 29 4.44 -3.42 7.43
N VAL A 30 3.63 -3.10 8.45
CA VAL A 30 3.20 -4.06 9.46
C VAL A 30 2.41 -5.21 8.84
N ASP A 31 1.45 -4.91 7.96
CA ASP A 31 0.64 -5.93 7.28
C ASP A 31 1.52 -6.92 6.50
N ARG A 32 2.57 -6.41 5.85
CA ARG A 32 3.53 -7.23 5.11
C ARG A 32 4.37 -8.12 6.04
N GLN A 33 4.74 -7.63 7.23
CA GLN A 33 5.48 -8.44 8.20
C GLN A 33 4.61 -9.46 8.91
N LEU A 34 3.32 -9.17 9.11
CA LEU A 34 2.39 -10.09 9.76
C LEU A 34 2.33 -11.44 9.04
N LEU A 35 2.27 -11.43 7.70
CA LEU A 35 2.27 -12.66 6.90
C LEU A 35 3.57 -13.46 7.04
N ALA A 36 4.73 -12.80 7.14
CA ALA A 36 6.00 -13.47 7.34
C ALA A 36 6.09 -14.12 8.73
N ILE A 37 5.49 -13.50 9.76
CA ILE A 37 5.43 -14.05 11.12
C ILE A 37 4.48 -15.24 11.18
N LEU A 38 3.32 -15.15 10.52
CA LEU A 38 2.29 -16.18 10.53
C LEU A 38 2.50 -17.29 9.49
N GLN A 39 3.51 -17.20 8.62
CA GLN A 39 3.69 -18.12 7.50
C GLN A 39 3.79 -19.59 7.97
N GLU A 40 4.46 -19.84 9.10
CA GLU A 40 4.65 -21.18 9.66
C GLU A 40 3.32 -21.77 10.15
N SER A 41 2.52 -20.95 10.84
CA SER A 41 1.18 -21.32 11.31
C SER A 41 0.23 -21.57 10.14
N ILE A 42 0.23 -20.70 9.13
CA ILE A 42 -0.57 -20.86 7.90
C ILE A 42 -0.17 -22.14 7.16
N LYS A 43 1.12 -22.44 7.07
CA LYS A 43 1.63 -23.68 6.45
C LYS A 43 1.09 -24.91 7.17
N ALA A 44 1.12 -24.90 8.51
CA ALA A 44 0.65 -26.01 9.33
C ALA A 44 -0.88 -26.19 9.25
N ASP A 45 -1.64 -25.09 9.32
CA ASP A 45 -3.10 -25.11 9.31
C ASP A 45 -3.67 -25.50 7.94
N LEU A 46 -3.00 -25.11 6.85
CA LEU A 46 -3.41 -25.41 5.47
C LEU A 46 -2.70 -26.62 4.85
N LEU A 47 -1.84 -27.31 5.62
CA LEU A 47 -1.06 -28.47 5.17
C LEU A 47 -0.28 -28.21 3.87
N LEU A 48 0.30 -27.01 3.73
CA LEU A 48 0.99 -26.58 2.51
C LEU A 48 2.44 -27.08 2.48
N SER A 49 2.95 -27.38 1.28
CA SER A 49 4.38 -27.59 1.07
C SER A 49 5.14 -26.26 1.03
N ASP A 50 6.46 -26.27 1.28
CA ASP A 50 7.30 -25.07 1.23
C ASP A 50 7.22 -24.34 -0.12
N SER A 51 7.07 -25.11 -1.20
CA SER A 51 6.90 -24.59 -2.55
C SER A 51 5.58 -23.84 -2.72
N GLN A 52 4.48 -24.40 -2.18
CA GLN A 52 3.16 -23.78 -2.23
C GLN A 52 3.10 -22.53 -1.34
N LEU A 53 3.73 -22.57 -0.17
CA LEU A 53 3.84 -21.42 0.71
C LEU A 53 4.62 -20.28 0.05
N GLY A 54 5.76 -20.57 -0.59
CA GLY A 54 6.55 -19.57 -1.32
C GLY A 54 5.81 -18.96 -2.52
N LEU A 55 4.99 -19.75 -3.21
CA LEU A 55 4.11 -19.23 -4.27
C LEU A 55 3.02 -18.31 -3.72
N LEU A 56 2.43 -18.67 -2.57
CA LEU A 56 1.39 -17.88 -1.93
C LEU A 56 1.93 -16.55 -1.36
N THR A 57 3.08 -16.58 -0.69
CA THR A 57 3.65 -15.38 -0.05
C THR A 57 4.46 -14.52 -1.01
N GLY A 58 5.05 -15.10 -2.05
CA GLY A 58 5.87 -14.38 -3.04
C GLY A 58 5.13 -14.07 -4.33
N PHE A 59 4.75 -15.11 -5.09
CA PHE A 59 4.21 -14.95 -6.44
C PHE A 59 2.82 -14.31 -6.44
N ALA A 60 1.91 -14.75 -5.57
CA ALA A 60 0.57 -14.19 -5.48
C ALA A 60 0.61 -12.70 -5.09
N PHE A 61 1.50 -12.32 -4.17
CA PHE A 61 1.74 -10.92 -3.81
C PHE A 61 2.26 -10.10 -4.99
N ALA A 62 3.26 -10.60 -5.71
CA ALA A 62 3.81 -9.91 -6.87
C ALA A 62 2.74 -9.67 -7.95
N VAL A 63 1.96 -10.71 -8.27
CA VAL A 63 0.86 -10.61 -9.25
C VAL A 63 -0.20 -9.62 -8.77
N PHE A 64 -0.63 -9.70 -7.50
CA PHE A 64 -1.61 -8.78 -6.94
C PHE A 64 -1.14 -7.32 -7.00
N TYR A 65 0.09 -7.03 -6.55
CA TYR A 65 0.65 -5.68 -6.56
C TYR A 65 0.85 -5.14 -7.97
N VAL A 66 1.22 -5.97 -8.94
CA VAL A 66 1.35 -5.55 -10.34
C VAL A 66 -0.03 -5.26 -10.94
N LEU A 67 -0.99 -6.15 -10.75
CA LEU A 67 -2.34 -6.02 -11.30
C LEU A 67 -3.15 -4.90 -10.65
N ALA A 68 -2.98 -4.66 -9.34
CA ALA A 68 -3.66 -3.58 -8.64
C ALA A 68 -2.86 -2.27 -8.70
N GLY A 69 -1.54 -2.33 -8.51
CA GLY A 69 -0.68 -1.16 -8.43
C GLY A 69 -0.57 -0.40 -9.75
N ILE A 70 -0.52 -1.09 -10.90
CA ILE A 70 -0.43 -0.42 -12.20
C ILE A 70 -1.69 0.39 -12.54
N PRO A 71 -2.93 -0.15 -12.41
CA PRO A 71 -4.15 0.63 -12.56
C PRO A 71 -4.27 1.78 -11.55
N ILE A 72 -3.94 1.53 -10.27
CA ILE A 72 -4.00 2.55 -9.22
C ILE A 72 -3.02 3.69 -9.52
N ALA A 73 -1.78 3.39 -9.93
CA ALA A 73 -0.80 4.38 -10.35
C ALA A 73 -1.28 5.18 -11.57
N ARG A 74 -1.85 4.50 -12.57
CA ARG A 74 -2.44 5.17 -13.74
C ARG A 74 -3.63 6.07 -13.39
N TRP A 75 -4.45 5.68 -12.43
CA TRP A 75 -5.52 6.53 -11.90
C TRP A 75 -4.98 7.67 -11.05
N ALA A 76 -3.86 7.48 -10.34
CA ALA A 76 -3.18 8.54 -9.60
C ALA A 76 -2.58 9.62 -10.49
N ASP A 77 -2.06 9.22 -11.65
CA ASP A 77 -1.48 10.15 -12.62
C ASP A 77 -2.55 10.92 -13.41
N ARG A 78 -3.71 10.30 -13.67
CA ARG A 78 -4.81 10.95 -14.43
C ARG A 78 -5.86 11.65 -13.59
N SER A 79 -5.96 11.36 -12.30
CA SER A 79 -7.00 11.90 -11.40
C SER A 79 -6.41 12.80 -10.30
N ASN A 80 -7.29 13.42 -9.52
CA ASN A 80 -6.90 14.21 -8.37
C ASN A 80 -6.32 13.27 -7.29
N ARG A 81 -4.98 13.20 -7.21
CA ARG A 81 -4.15 12.46 -6.23
C ARG A 81 -4.64 12.42 -4.76
N LYS A 82 -5.55 13.32 -4.35
CA LYS A 82 -6.23 13.25 -3.05
C LYS A 82 -7.28 12.14 -2.93
N ASN A 83 -7.99 11.78 -4.01
CA ASN A 83 -9.10 10.81 -3.99
C ASN A 83 -8.66 9.33 -4.00
N ILE A 84 -7.36 9.05 -3.96
CA ILE A 84 -6.83 7.68 -4.04
C ILE A 84 -6.36 7.18 -2.68
N ILE A 85 -6.11 8.12 -1.76
CA ILE A 85 -5.65 7.84 -0.40
C ILE A 85 -6.75 8.13 0.62
N ALA A 86 -7.77 8.91 0.25
CA ALA A 86 -8.90 9.29 1.11
C ALA A 86 -10.16 8.51 0.77
#